data_AF-H6NG64-F1
#
_entry.id   AF-H6NG64-F1
#
_cell.length_a   1.000
_cell.length_b   1.000
_cell.length_c   1.000
_cell.angle_alpha   90.00
_cell.angle_beta   90.00
_cell.angle_gamma   90.00
#
_symmetry.space_group_name_H-M   'P 1'
#
loop_
_entity.id
_entity.type
_entity.pdbx_description
1 polymer ?
#
loop_
_entity_poly.entity_id
_entity_poly.type
_entity_poly.pdbx_seq_one_letter_code
_entity_poly.pdbx_strand_id
1 'polypeptide(L)'
;MGVMNKFMNFLGLQEEEEIVERERVVEAQEEVETPVQEPRKSSKGNIVSIHSQKNVRVILHEPRSYEETQEIADHLRSRRPVVVNLQRIRSDQATRIVDFISGTVYALNGSIYEDRAEHFLMHAGYGGDSRLDLGDLEPRRITHILREVNSLNFNIVGYVATLIQIYQYLLIAYVLLSWLPNARESFIGEFLGKLCEPYLGIFRRIIPPLGGMIDISPIVALIALQFVGQGIIAIVSYLV
;
A
#
# COMPACT_ATOMS: atom_id res chain seq x y z
N MET A 1 4.15 37.98 35.39
CA MET A 1 5.39 37.29 34.97
C MET A 1 6.27 37.08 36.18
N GLY A 2 6.73 35.85 36.43
CA GLY A 2 7.49 35.51 37.64
C GLY A 2 8.97 35.91 37.57
N VAL A 3 9.59 36.08 38.75
CA VAL A 3 11.01 36.44 38.91
C VAL A 3 11.99 35.47 38.23
N MET A 4 11.56 34.23 37.95
CA MET A 4 12.32 33.23 37.20
C MET A 4 12.86 33.77 35.86
N ASN A 5 12.07 34.60 35.16
CA ASN A 5 12.47 35.16 33.87
C ASN A 5 13.57 36.23 33.97
N LYS A 6 13.80 36.81 35.16
CA LYS A 6 14.98 37.65 35.43
C LYS A 6 16.20 36.81 35.83
N PHE A 7 15.99 35.63 36.41
CA PHE A 7 17.08 34.72 36.78
C PHE A 7 17.71 34.08 35.52
N MET A 8 16.89 33.68 34.55
CA MET A 8 17.35 33.24 33.22
C MET A 8 18.23 34.32 32.54
N ASN A 9 17.73 35.57 32.46
CA ASN A 9 18.47 36.69 31.86
C ASN A 9 19.73 37.12 32.64
N PHE A 10 19.89 36.70 33.91
CA PHE A 10 21.08 36.97 34.71
C PHE A 10 22.15 35.88 34.57
N LEU A 11 21.76 34.66 34.20
CA LEU A 11 22.64 33.48 34.25
C LEU A 11 23.59 33.30 33.05
N GLY A 12 23.60 34.23 32.09
CA GLY A 12 24.63 34.24 31.04
C GLY A 12 24.64 33.00 30.14
N LEU A 13 23.46 32.50 29.76
CA LEU A 13 23.28 31.52 28.69
C LEU A 13 22.75 32.32 27.48
N GLN A 14 23.54 32.83 26.52
CA GLN A 14 24.52 32.17 25.62
C GLN A 14 23.90 30.96 24.90
N GLU A 15 23.98 30.80 23.57
CA GLU A 15 24.44 31.63 22.42
C GLU A 15 23.89 30.93 21.12
N GLU A 16 23.97 31.39 19.87
CA GLU A 16 24.51 32.60 19.19
C GLU A 16 23.42 33.70 19.07
N GLU A 17 23.21 34.65 18.12
CA GLU A 17 23.65 34.97 16.72
C GLU A 17 23.23 33.95 15.63
N GLU A 18 23.09 34.23 14.31
CA GLU A 18 23.57 35.29 13.38
C GLU A 18 22.41 36.03 12.63
N ILE A 19 22.68 37.21 12.06
CA ILE A 19 21.68 38.12 11.45
C ILE A 19 21.91 38.30 9.93
N VAL A 20 20.87 38.15 9.12
CA VAL A 20 20.92 38.46 7.68
C VAL A 20 20.76 39.97 7.45
N GLU A 21 21.83 40.66 7.06
CA GLU A 21 21.78 42.05 6.63
C GLU A 21 20.96 42.24 5.34
N ARG A 22 20.20 43.35 5.28
CA ARG A 22 19.94 44.06 4.03
C ARG A 22 19.68 45.55 4.28
N GLU A 23 20.13 46.37 3.32
CA GLU A 23 20.37 47.80 3.52
C GLU A 23 19.13 48.71 3.43
N ARG A 24 19.36 49.99 3.78
CA ARG A 24 18.38 51.08 3.90
C ARG A 24 17.96 51.67 2.54
N VAL A 25 16.72 52.15 2.49
CA VAL A 25 16.32 53.50 2.03
C VAL A 25 15.11 53.87 2.92
N VAL A 26 15.12 54.87 3.83
CA VAL A 26 14.95 56.34 3.62
C VAL A 26 13.69 56.59 2.76
N GLU A 27 12.65 57.36 3.14
CA GLU A 27 12.59 58.66 3.83
C GLU A 27 11.63 58.71 5.06
N ALA A 28 11.49 59.88 5.68
CA ALA A 28 10.63 60.16 6.82
C ALA A 28 9.65 61.32 6.55
N GLN A 29 8.55 61.39 7.30
CA GLN A 29 7.74 62.60 7.51
C GLN A 29 7.08 62.56 8.90
N GLU A 30 6.76 63.74 9.44
CA GLU A 30 6.68 63.97 10.88
C GLU A 30 5.25 64.14 11.46
N GLU A 31 5.19 63.99 12.79
CA GLU A 31 4.26 64.53 13.81
C GLU A 31 2.95 65.24 13.43
N VAL A 32 1.86 64.91 14.15
CA VAL A 32 1.00 65.88 14.88
C VAL A 32 0.53 65.23 16.21
N GLU A 33 0.34 66.03 17.26
CA GLU A 33 0.09 65.63 18.66
C GLU A 33 -1.37 65.23 19.03
N THR A 34 -1.55 64.76 20.27
CA THR A 34 -2.84 64.38 20.90
C THR A 34 -3.59 65.54 21.58
N PRO A 35 -4.88 65.35 21.93
CA PRO A 35 -5.21 65.40 23.36
C PRO A 35 -6.22 64.32 23.85
N VAL A 36 -6.39 64.22 25.18
CA VAL A 36 -7.08 63.13 25.90
C VAL A 36 -8.43 63.57 26.49
N GLN A 37 -9.46 62.70 26.47
CA GLN A 37 -10.52 62.72 27.50
C GLN A 37 -11.32 61.39 27.67
N GLU A 38 -11.84 61.23 28.89
CA GLU A 38 -12.26 60.03 29.65
C GLU A 38 -13.42 59.13 29.15
N PRO A 39 -13.67 57.95 29.81
CA PRO A 39 -14.61 56.94 29.33
C PRO A 39 -15.98 56.91 30.04
N ARG A 40 -17.05 56.43 29.35
CA ARG A 40 -18.06 55.48 29.92
C ARG A 40 -19.18 55.01 28.97
N LYS A 41 -19.75 53.85 29.37
CA LYS A 41 -21.10 53.30 29.07
C LYS A 41 -21.43 52.80 27.64
N SER A 42 -21.34 51.48 27.51
CA SER A 42 -22.48 50.58 27.21
C SER A 42 -23.52 51.06 26.17
N SER A 43 -23.41 50.53 24.95
CA SER A 43 -24.55 50.34 24.04
C SER A 43 -24.50 48.93 23.43
N LYS A 44 -25.64 48.43 22.96
CA LYS A 44 -25.78 47.06 22.45
C LYS A 44 -25.10 46.91 21.08
N GLY A 45 -23.94 46.23 21.05
CA GLY A 45 -23.27 45.81 19.82
C GLY A 45 -23.69 44.39 19.41
N ASN A 46 -24.07 44.21 18.15
CA ASN A 46 -24.63 42.97 17.60
C ASN A 46 -23.68 41.76 17.76
N ILE A 47 -24.19 40.62 18.25
CA ILE A 47 -23.42 39.36 18.27
C ILE A 47 -23.33 38.85 16.84
N VAL A 48 -22.16 39.01 16.22
CA VAL A 48 -21.92 38.45 14.88
C VAL A 48 -21.87 36.93 14.99
N SER A 49 -22.81 36.26 14.31
CA SER A 49 -22.85 34.81 14.19
C SER A 49 -21.72 34.33 13.27
N ILE A 50 -20.50 34.21 13.83
CA ILE A 50 -19.38 33.50 13.19
C ILE A 50 -19.66 32.00 13.24
N HIS A 51 -20.66 31.60 12.45
CA HIS A 51 -21.06 30.21 12.25
C HIS A 51 -21.40 29.97 10.78
N SER A 52 -20.54 30.50 9.89
CA SER A 52 -20.39 29.97 8.54
C SER A 52 -19.67 28.62 8.61
N GLN A 53 -20.32 27.63 9.25
CA GLN A 53 -19.94 26.23 9.07
C GLN A 53 -20.23 25.88 7.61
N LYS A 54 -19.20 26.07 6.79
CA LYS A 54 -19.17 25.69 5.38
C LYS A 54 -19.32 24.17 5.30
N ASN A 55 -20.56 23.68 5.15
CA ASN A 55 -20.90 22.27 5.10
C ASN A 55 -20.03 21.53 4.06
N VAL A 56 -18.99 20.85 4.55
CA VAL A 56 -18.03 20.11 3.72
C VAL A 56 -18.71 18.82 3.25
N ARG A 57 -19.38 18.91 2.09
CA ARG A 57 -19.98 17.74 1.43
C ARG A 57 -18.88 16.87 0.80
N VAL A 58 -18.34 15.98 1.63
CA VAL A 58 -17.53 14.83 1.23
C VAL A 58 -18.32 13.99 0.22
N ILE A 59 -17.62 13.44 -0.77
CA ILE A 59 -18.16 12.54 -1.79
C ILE A 59 -17.65 11.13 -1.49
N LEU A 60 -18.48 10.10 -1.63
CA LEU A 60 -18.00 8.73 -1.76
C LEU A 60 -17.99 8.34 -3.24
N HIS A 61 -16.85 7.82 -3.71
CA HIS A 61 -16.66 7.23 -5.03
C HIS A 61 -16.29 5.75 -4.87
N GLU A 62 -16.98 4.87 -5.60
CA GLU A 62 -16.69 3.44 -5.68
C GLU A 62 -16.32 3.06 -7.14
N PRO A 63 -15.15 3.49 -7.65
CA PRO A 63 -14.77 3.24 -9.03
C PRO A 63 -14.73 1.75 -9.37
N ARG A 64 -14.85 1.42 -10.65
CA ARG A 64 -14.74 0.04 -11.18
C ARG A 64 -13.64 -0.11 -12.23
N SER A 65 -13.19 1.00 -12.79
CA SER A 65 -12.20 1.13 -13.86
C SER A 65 -11.15 2.18 -13.50
N TYR A 66 -10.07 2.25 -14.28
CA TYR A 66 -9.05 3.29 -14.14
C TYR A 66 -9.55 4.65 -14.67
N GLU A 67 -10.48 4.63 -15.62
CA GLU A 67 -10.97 5.78 -16.36
C GLU A 67 -11.82 6.71 -15.48
N GLU A 68 -12.59 6.16 -14.54
CA GLU A 68 -13.37 6.89 -13.51
C GLU A 68 -12.50 7.79 -12.60
N THR A 69 -11.20 7.54 -12.52
CA THR A 69 -10.27 8.36 -11.72
C THR A 69 -10.21 9.83 -12.16
N GLN A 70 -10.56 10.11 -13.42
CA GLN A 70 -10.64 11.48 -13.92
C GLN A 70 -11.75 12.29 -13.22
N GLU A 71 -12.88 11.66 -12.88
CA GLU A 71 -13.96 12.32 -12.12
C GLU A 71 -13.54 12.62 -10.69
N ILE A 72 -12.78 11.72 -10.06
CA ILE A 72 -12.19 11.91 -8.73
C ILE A 72 -11.21 13.11 -8.75
N ALA A 73 -10.35 13.20 -9.77
CA ALA A 73 -9.45 14.34 -9.95
C ALA A 73 -10.19 15.67 -10.18
N ASP A 74 -11.25 15.67 -10.98
CA ASP A 74 -12.11 16.83 -11.20
C ASP A 74 -12.84 17.27 -9.91
N HIS A 75 -13.27 16.32 -9.08
CA HIS A 75 -13.87 16.58 -7.78
C HIS A 75 -12.87 17.18 -6.78
N LEU A 76 -11.65 16.65 -6.73
CA LEU A 76 -10.56 17.21 -5.94
C LEU A 76 -10.22 18.64 -6.40
N ARG A 77 -10.08 18.88 -7.72
CA ARG A 77 -9.92 20.22 -8.30
C ARG A 77 -11.07 21.17 -7.92
N SER A 78 -12.29 20.65 -7.78
CA SER A 78 -13.47 21.42 -7.33
C SER A 78 -13.51 21.73 -5.81
N ARG A 79 -12.45 21.37 -5.06
CA ARG A 79 -12.32 21.56 -3.60
C ARG A 79 -13.37 20.79 -2.79
N ARG A 80 -13.76 19.60 -3.26
CA ARG A 80 -14.63 18.65 -2.56
C ARG A 80 -13.77 17.45 -2.10
N PRO A 81 -13.71 17.12 -0.80
CA PRO A 81 -13.04 15.90 -0.35
C PRO A 81 -13.73 14.65 -0.91
N VAL A 82 -12.95 13.62 -1.22
CA VAL A 82 -13.42 12.38 -1.83
C VAL A 82 -12.94 11.19 -0.99
N VAL A 83 -13.88 10.35 -0.56
CA VAL A 83 -13.60 8.98 -0.13
C VAL A 83 -13.56 8.10 -1.38
N VAL A 84 -12.51 7.30 -1.53
CA VAL A 84 -12.38 6.34 -2.63
C VAL A 84 -12.34 4.93 -2.05
N ASN A 85 -13.31 4.10 -2.41
CA ASN A 85 -13.36 2.68 -2.09
C ASN A 85 -12.76 1.88 -3.25
N LEU A 86 -11.71 1.10 -3.00
CA LEU A 86 -11.05 0.27 -4.03
C LEU A 86 -11.41 -1.23 -3.93
N GLN A 87 -12.26 -1.65 -2.98
CA GLN A 87 -12.65 -3.06 -2.72
C GLN A 87 -13.11 -3.86 -3.96
N ARG A 88 -13.64 -3.18 -4.98
CA ARG A 88 -14.20 -3.81 -6.20
C ARG A 88 -13.27 -3.75 -7.40
N ILE A 89 -12.03 -3.31 -7.21
CA ILE A 89 -11.03 -3.14 -8.26
C ILE A 89 -9.91 -4.16 -8.09
N ARG A 90 -9.47 -4.76 -9.20
CA ARG A 90 -8.29 -5.63 -9.24
C ARG A 90 -7.03 -4.89 -8.79
N SER A 91 -6.10 -5.58 -8.12
CA SER A 91 -4.85 -5.00 -7.59
C SER A 91 -4.03 -4.21 -8.63
N ASP A 92 -3.98 -4.69 -9.88
CA ASP A 92 -3.27 -4.04 -10.99
C ASP A 92 -3.88 -2.69 -11.39
N GLN A 93 -5.20 -2.54 -11.30
CA GLN A 93 -5.88 -1.29 -11.58
C GLN A 93 -5.92 -0.39 -10.34
N ALA A 94 -6.13 -0.95 -9.15
CA ALA A 94 -6.12 -0.21 -7.88
C ALA A 94 -4.80 0.54 -7.67
N THR A 95 -3.65 -0.10 -7.98
CA THR A 95 -2.33 0.56 -7.92
C THR A 95 -2.25 1.77 -8.85
N ARG A 96 -2.68 1.63 -10.12
CA ARG A 96 -2.68 2.73 -11.11
C ARG A 96 -3.57 3.90 -10.67
N ILE A 97 -4.72 3.60 -10.07
CA ILE A 97 -5.67 4.59 -9.55
C ILE A 97 -5.04 5.36 -8.37
N VAL A 98 -4.42 4.65 -7.43
CA VAL A 98 -3.69 5.26 -6.30
C VAL A 98 -2.54 6.15 -6.80
N ASP A 99 -1.71 5.68 -7.74
CA ASP A 99 -0.60 6.46 -8.29
C ASP A 99 -1.10 7.77 -8.95
N PHE A 100 -2.16 7.69 -9.76
CA PHE A 100 -2.74 8.85 -10.44
C PHE A 100 -3.39 9.85 -9.48
N ILE A 101 -4.16 9.39 -8.48
CA ILE A 101 -4.76 10.30 -7.49
C ILE A 101 -3.67 10.88 -6.59
N SER A 102 -2.63 10.10 -6.22
CA SER A 102 -1.50 10.61 -5.43
C SER A 102 -0.76 11.74 -6.16
N GLY A 103 -0.48 11.58 -7.46
CA GLY A 103 0.05 12.66 -8.29
C GLY A 103 -0.88 13.88 -8.37
N THR A 104 -2.19 13.64 -8.49
CA THR A 104 -3.21 14.71 -8.55
C THR A 104 -3.31 15.49 -7.23
N VAL A 105 -3.39 14.81 -6.08
CA VAL A 105 -3.49 15.43 -4.76
C VAL A 105 -2.22 16.20 -4.43
N TYR A 106 -1.05 15.66 -4.76
CA TYR A 106 0.23 16.35 -4.62
C TYR A 106 0.27 17.65 -5.45
N ALA A 107 -0.14 17.59 -6.72
CA ALA A 107 -0.22 18.77 -7.59
C ALA A 107 -1.29 19.81 -7.17
N LEU A 108 -2.23 19.42 -6.30
CA LEU A 108 -3.25 20.29 -5.70
C LEU A 108 -2.93 20.70 -4.25
N ASN A 109 -1.71 20.45 -3.76
CA ASN A 109 -1.26 20.70 -2.38
C ASN A 109 -2.12 20.03 -1.27
N GLY A 110 -2.88 19.00 -1.63
CA GLY A 110 -3.75 18.27 -0.72
C GLY A 110 -3.05 17.20 0.11
N SER A 111 -3.84 16.42 0.84
CA SER A 111 -3.35 15.26 1.60
C SER A 111 -4.25 14.04 1.42
N ILE A 112 -3.67 12.87 1.69
CA ILE A 112 -4.33 11.57 1.63
C ILE A 112 -4.22 10.92 2.99
N TYR A 113 -5.35 10.46 3.54
CA TYR A 113 -5.40 9.65 4.74
C TYR A 113 -5.90 8.25 4.36
N GLU A 114 -5.25 7.22 4.90
CA GLU A 114 -5.69 5.83 4.80
C GLU A 114 -6.47 5.48 6.07
N ASP A 115 -7.78 5.26 5.95
CA ASP A 115 -8.65 4.84 7.07
C ASP A 115 -8.69 3.31 7.22
N ARG A 116 -8.45 2.62 6.09
CA ARG A 116 -8.37 1.15 5.98
C ARG A 116 -7.61 0.82 4.70
N ALA A 117 -7.03 -0.38 4.62
CA ALA A 117 -6.28 -0.89 3.45
C ALA A 117 -7.05 -0.85 2.10
N GLU A 118 -8.35 -0.56 2.11
CA GLU A 118 -9.23 -0.51 0.95
C GLU A 118 -10.02 0.82 0.84
N HIS A 119 -9.90 1.71 1.85
CA HIS A 119 -10.65 2.97 1.98
C HIS A 119 -9.69 4.17 2.12
N PHE A 120 -9.70 5.06 1.14
CA PHE A 120 -8.84 6.25 1.11
C PHE A 120 -9.66 7.53 1.26
N LEU A 121 -9.26 8.41 2.17
CA LEU A 121 -9.85 9.72 2.43
C LEU A 121 -8.94 10.80 1.85
N MET A 122 -9.32 11.40 0.73
CA MET A 122 -8.50 12.35 -0.02
C MET A 122 -9.11 13.76 0.04
N HIS A 123 -8.28 14.78 0.30
CA HIS A 123 -8.70 16.17 0.24
C HIS A 123 -7.70 17.04 -0.52
N ALA A 124 -8.21 17.97 -1.33
CA ALA A 124 -7.41 19.01 -1.98
C ALA A 124 -7.41 20.27 -1.10
N GLY A 125 -6.26 20.56 -0.51
CA GLY A 125 -6.07 21.66 0.43
C GLY A 125 -5.32 22.82 -0.20
N TYR A 126 -5.98 23.96 -0.36
CA TYR A 126 -5.27 25.24 -0.54
C TYR A 126 -5.31 26.01 0.77
N GLY A 127 -4.22 26.72 1.10
CA GLY A 127 -3.96 27.28 2.43
C GLY A 127 -5.15 28.05 3.03
N GLY A 128 -5.53 27.67 4.25
CA GLY A 128 -6.65 28.24 4.99
C GLY A 128 -6.87 27.48 6.30
N ASP A 129 -6.17 27.92 7.35
CA ASP A 129 -6.09 27.34 8.71
C ASP A 129 -7.21 26.34 9.05
N SER A 130 -6.90 25.07 8.83
CA SER A 130 -7.77 23.93 9.10
C SER A 130 -6.93 22.83 9.74
N ARG A 131 -6.47 23.09 10.97
CA ARG A 131 -5.72 22.15 11.82
C ARG A 131 -6.59 20.96 12.27
N LEU A 132 -6.99 20.13 11.30
CA LEU A 132 -7.15 18.71 11.55
C LEU A 132 -5.74 18.15 11.72
N ASP A 133 -5.26 18.10 12.96
CA ASP A 133 -3.95 17.55 13.37
C ASP A 133 -3.92 16.02 13.17
N LEU A 134 -3.97 15.61 11.90
CA LEU A 134 -3.71 14.27 11.37
C LEU A 134 -2.27 14.26 10.83
N GLY A 135 -1.31 14.30 11.76
CA GLY A 135 0.12 14.40 11.43
C GLY A 135 0.72 13.13 10.80
N ASP A 136 1.84 13.32 10.11
CA ASP A 136 2.83 12.31 9.73
C ASP A 136 2.32 10.99 9.13
N LEU A 137 1.52 11.08 8.06
CA LEU A 137 1.32 10.01 7.10
C LEU A 137 2.00 10.32 5.76
N GLU A 138 3.32 10.08 5.73
CA GLU A 138 4.12 9.94 4.50
C GLU A 138 3.39 9.03 3.49
N PRO A 139 3.20 9.44 2.21
CA PRO A 139 2.55 8.64 1.17
C PRO A 139 3.17 7.26 0.91
N ARG A 140 4.36 7.00 1.46
CA ARG A 140 5.08 5.71 1.37
C ARG A 140 4.26 4.52 1.90
N ARG A 141 3.43 4.69 2.94
CA ARG A 141 2.75 3.55 3.59
C ARG A 141 1.72 2.85 2.71
N ILE A 142 0.92 3.59 1.94
CA ILE A 142 -0.10 3.01 1.02
C ILE A 142 0.57 2.08 -0.01
N THR A 143 1.67 2.55 -0.60
CA THR A 143 2.48 1.76 -1.55
C THR A 143 3.29 0.63 -0.89
N HIS A 144 3.36 0.59 0.44
CA HIS A 144 3.87 -0.56 1.19
C HIS A 144 2.77 -1.60 1.36
N ILE A 145 1.61 -1.23 1.91
CA ILE A 145 0.51 -2.17 2.23
C ILE A 145 -0.02 -2.87 0.97
N LEU A 146 -0.27 -2.14 -0.11
CA LEU A 146 -0.73 -2.74 -1.38
C LEU A 146 0.35 -3.63 -2.03
N ARG A 147 1.64 -3.25 -1.90
CA ARG A 147 2.77 -4.06 -2.35
C ARG A 147 2.98 -5.30 -1.48
N GLU A 148 2.66 -5.21 -0.19
CA GLU A 148 2.84 -6.27 0.81
C GLU A 148 1.77 -7.34 0.66
N VAL A 149 0.49 -6.97 0.46
CA VAL A 149 -0.57 -7.91 0.06
C VAL A 149 -0.23 -8.58 -1.28
N ASN A 150 0.09 -7.81 -2.32
CA ASN A 150 0.45 -8.36 -3.63
C ASN A 150 1.72 -9.24 -3.58
N SER A 151 2.65 -8.94 -2.66
CA SER A 151 3.83 -9.78 -2.38
C SER A 151 3.42 -11.09 -1.71
N LEU A 152 2.57 -11.07 -0.67
CA LEU A 152 2.08 -12.29 -0.01
C LEU A 152 1.41 -13.22 -1.03
N ASN A 153 0.56 -12.69 -1.90
CA ASN A 153 -0.11 -13.45 -2.97
C ASN A 153 0.91 -14.11 -3.91
N PHE A 154 1.90 -13.36 -4.39
CA PHE A 154 2.97 -13.87 -5.25
C PHE A 154 3.81 -14.96 -4.55
N ASN A 155 4.12 -14.79 -3.27
CA ASN A 155 4.84 -15.78 -2.47
C ASN A 155 4.04 -17.08 -2.32
N ILE A 156 2.73 -17.01 -2.06
CA ILE A 156 1.85 -18.20 -1.94
C ILE A 156 1.85 -19.00 -3.25
N VAL A 157 1.64 -18.34 -4.39
CA VAL A 157 1.69 -18.99 -5.71
C VAL A 157 3.08 -19.58 -5.98
N GLY A 158 4.14 -18.85 -5.64
CA GLY A 158 5.53 -19.30 -5.77
C GLY A 158 5.85 -20.55 -4.93
N TYR A 159 5.36 -20.63 -3.69
CA TYR A 159 5.55 -21.81 -2.84
C TYR A 159 4.81 -23.03 -3.38
N VAL A 160 3.56 -22.87 -3.87
CA VAL A 160 2.79 -23.95 -4.49
C VAL A 160 3.51 -24.47 -5.75
N ALA A 161 3.97 -23.59 -6.63
CA ALA A 161 4.74 -23.97 -7.81
C ALA A 161 6.05 -24.68 -7.45
N THR A 162 6.78 -24.20 -6.43
CA THR A 162 8.01 -24.82 -5.94
C THR A 162 7.77 -26.23 -5.40
N LEU A 163 6.68 -26.46 -4.65
CA LEU A 163 6.34 -27.80 -4.14
C LEU A 163 6.01 -28.78 -5.27
N ILE A 164 5.28 -28.34 -6.30
CA ILE A 164 5.00 -29.14 -7.51
C ILE A 164 6.31 -29.49 -8.23
N GLN A 165 7.21 -28.54 -8.38
CA GLN A 165 8.51 -28.74 -9.03
C GLN A 165 9.42 -29.70 -8.23
N ILE A 166 9.43 -29.60 -6.90
CA ILE A 166 10.13 -30.56 -6.02
C ILE A 166 9.56 -31.98 -6.22
N TYR A 167 8.24 -32.14 -6.27
CA TYR A 167 7.64 -33.46 -6.51
C TYR A 167 7.94 -33.99 -7.92
N GLN A 168 7.99 -33.12 -8.94
CA GLN A 168 8.43 -33.49 -10.28
C GLN A 168 9.88 -34.00 -10.29
N TYR A 169 10.80 -33.33 -9.56
CA TYR A 169 12.18 -33.80 -9.43
C TYR A 169 12.30 -35.11 -8.63
N LEU A 170 11.49 -35.32 -7.59
CA LEU A 170 11.43 -36.60 -6.88
C LEU A 170 10.99 -37.75 -7.78
N LEU A 171 9.96 -37.56 -8.61
CA LEU A 171 9.53 -38.54 -9.61
C LEU A 171 10.65 -38.84 -10.63
N ILE A 172 11.33 -37.82 -11.15
CA ILE A 172 12.47 -37.99 -12.07
C ILE A 172 13.61 -38.76 -11.38
N ALA A 173 13.97 -38.41 -10.15
CA ALA A 173 15.01 -39.10 -9.39
C ALA A 173 14.65 -40.56 -9.11
N TYR A 174 13.39 -40.87 -8.76
CA TYR A 174 12.91 -42.24 -8.60
C TYR A 174 13.01 -43.05 -9.91
N VAL A 175 12.66 -42.45 -11.05
CA VAL A 175 12.78 -43.11 -12.38
C VAL A 175 14.23 -43.36 -12.77
N LEU A 176 15.13 -42.41 -12.49
CA LEU A 176 16.57 -42.61 -12.74
C LEU A 176 17.17 -43.68 -11.80
N LEU A 177 16.70 -43.76 -10.54
CA LEU A 177 17.10 -44.81 -9.60
C LEU A 177 16.53 -46.18 -9.94
N SER A 178 15.35 -46.28 -10.59
CA SER A 178 14.77 -47.58 -10.95
C SER A 178 15.55 -48.32 -12.05
N TRP A 179 16.37 -47.59 -12.82
CA TRP A 179 17.33 -48.16 -13.79
C TRP A 179 18.61 -48.72 -13.12
N LEU A 180 18.80 -48.49 -11.82
CA LEU A 180 19.96 -48.94 -11.03
C LEU A 180 19.49 -49.91 -9.94
N PRO A 181 19.51 -51.25 -10.15
CA PRO A 181 18.87 -52.21 -9.25
C PRO A 181 19.36 -52.09 -7.80
N ASN A 182 20.68 -52.05 -7.59
CA ASN A 182 21.27 -51.90 -6.25
C ASN A 182 20.91 -50.55 -5.56
N ALA A 183 20.55 -49.52 -6.34
CA ALA A 183 20.16 -48.22 -5.81
C ALA A 183 18.67 -48.18 -5.43
N ARG A 184 17.81 -48.94 -6.13
CA ARG A 184 16.39 -49.11 -5.80
C ARG A 184 16.19 -49.78 -4.43
N GLU A 185 17.04 -50.74 -4.07
CA GLU A 185 17.03 -51.44 -2.79
C GLU A 185 17.67 -50.65 -1.63
N SER A 186 18.33 -49.53 -1.92
CA SER A 186 18.89 -48.65 -0.89
C SER A 186 17.80 -47.88 -0.13
N PHE A 187 18.14 -47.39 1.06
CA PHE A 187 17.26 -46.54 1.88
C PHE A 187 16.64 -45.36 1.10
N ILE A 188 17.41 -44.72 0.20
CA ILE A 188 16.89 -43.60 -0.59
C ILE A 188 15.92 -44.09 -1.69
N GLY A 189 16.17 -45.26 -2.29
CA GLY A 189 15.28 -45.89 -3.26
C GLY A 189 13.95 -46.32 -2.63
N GLU A 190 13.98 -46.91 -1.43
CA GLU A 190 12.78 -47.28 -0.67
C GLU A 190 11.99 -46.04 -0.21
N PHE A 191 12.68 -44.98 0.24
CA PHE A 191 12.06 -43.71 0.64
C PHE A 191 11.39 -42.99 -0.54
N LEU A 192 12.07 -42.82 -1.67
CA LEU A 192 11.45 -42.27 -2.88
C LEU A 192 10.31 -43.17 -3.37
N GLY A 193 10.45 -44.49 -3.29
CA GLY A 193 9.38 -45.44 -3.59
C GLY A 193 8.11 -45.16 -2.78
N LYS A 194 8.22 -44.98 -1.46
CA LYS A 194 7.08 -44.65 -0.57
C LYS A 194 6.38 -43.32 -0.95
N LEU A 195 7.11 -42.36 -1.53
CA LEU A 195 6.55 -41.07 -1.99
C LEU A 195 6.03 -41.10 -3.43
N CYS A 196 6.57 -41.96 -4.29
CA CYS A 196 6.30 -41.96 -5.74
C CYS A 196 5.32 -43.07 -6.16
N GLU A 197 5.38 -44.26 -5.57
CA GLU A 197 4.50 -45.40 -5.91
C GLU A 197 2.99 -45.10 -5.77
N PRO A 198 2.50 -44.37 -4.73
CA PRO A 198 1.07 -44.06 -4.63
C PRO A 198 0.53 -43.25 -5.81
N TYR A 199 1.37 -42.43 -6.44
CA TYR A 199 1.04 -41.65 -7.63
C TYR A 199 1.27 -42.47 -8.91
N LEU A 200 2.46 -43.06 -9.07
CA LEU A 200 2.84 -43.84 -10.25
C LEU A 200 1.97 -45.10 -10.44
N GLY A 201 1.49 -45.70 -9.36
CA GLY A 201 0.58 -46.84 -9.38
C GLY A 201 -0.75 -46.56 -10.10
N ILE A 202 -1.23 -45.32 -10.05
CA ILE A 202 -2.44 -44.88 -10.78
C ILE A 202 -2.19 -45.00 -12.30
N PHE A 203 -1.05 -44.52 -12.78
CA PHE A 203 -0.68 -44.57 -14.20
C PHE A 203 -0.28 -45.98 -14.65
N ARG A 204 0.41 -46.75 -13.80
CA ARG A 204 0.73 -48.17 -14.04
C ARG A 204 -0.52 -49.06 -14.18
N ARG A 205 -1.65 -48.68 -13.54
CA ARG A 205 -2.95 -49.36 -13.72
C ARG A 205 -3.58 -49.08 -15.09
N ILE A 206 -3.30 -47.93 -15.71
CA ILE A 206 -3.82 -47.53 -17.02
C ILE A 206 -2.92 -48.04 -18.15
N ILE A 207 -1.60 -47.94 -17.97
CA ILE A 207 -0.57 -48.41 -18.91
C ILE A 207 0.34 -49.39 -18.14
N PRO A 208 0.07 -50.70 -18.21
CA PRO A 208 0.91 -51.73 -17.61
C PRO A 208 2.35 -51.70 -18.18
N PRO A 209 3.37 -52.00 -17.36
CA PRO A 209 4.76 -51.98 -17.80
C PRO A 209 5.06 -53.13 -18.75
N LEU A 210 5.56 -52.83 -19.96
CA LEU A 210 5.86 -53.83 -20.98
C LEU A 210 7.15 -54.57 -20.59
N GLY A 211 7.00 -55.83 -20.14
CA GLY A 211 8.11 -56.68 -19.71
C GLY A 211 8.76 -56.26 -18.39
N GLY A 212 8.15 -55.37 -17.60
CA GLY A 212 8.64 -54.97 -16.26
C GLY A 212 9.94 -54.15 -16.24
N MET A 213 10.51 -53.83 -17.41
CA MET A 213 11.72 -53.00 -17.56
C MET A 213 11.48 -51.74 -18.41
N ILE A 214 10.39 -51.69 -19.19
CA ILE A 214 10.01 -50.53 -20.01
C ILE A 214 8.72 -49.92 -19.46
N ASP A 215 8.87 -49.16 -18.38
CA ASP A 215 7.82 -48.37 -17.74
C ASP A 215 7.64 -47.03 -18.47
N ILE A 216 6.62 -46.92 -19.33
CA ILE A 216 6.21 -45.65 -19.96
C ILE A 216 5.37 -44.79 -18.98
N SER A 217 4.72 -45.43 -18.01
CA SER A 217 3.79 -44.83 -17.03
C SER A 217 4.36 -43.57 -16.32
N PRO A 218 5.65 -43.50 -15.92
CA PRO A 218 6.22 -42.31 -15.30
C PRO A 218 6.32 -41.08 -16.22
N ILE A 219 6.50 -41.27 -17.53
CA ILE A 219 6.52 -40.17 -18.50
C ILE A 219 5.12 -39.53 -18.55
N VAL A 220 4.09 -40.38 -18.63
CA VAL A 220 2.69 -39.94 -18.60
C VAL A 220 2.33 -39.29 -17.25
N ALA A 221 2.84 -39.81 -16.15
CA ALA A 221 2.67 -39.24 -14.82
C ALA A 221 3.31 -37.84 -14.69
N LEU A 222 4.51 -37.63 -15.24
CA LEU A 222 5.18 -36.32 -15.26
C LEU A 222 4.40 -35.29 -16.11
N ILE A 223 3.87 -35.70 -17.27
CA ILE A 223 3.01 -34.84 -18.11
C ILE A 223 1.70 -34.51 -17.38
N ALA A 224 1.06 -35.49 -16.75
CA ALA A 224 -0.16 -35.29 -15.96
C ALA A 224 0.08 -34.35 -14.76
N LEU A 225 1.22 -34.48 -14.07
CA LEU A 225 1.62 -33.58 -12.98
C LEU A 225 1.78 -32.15 -13.46
N GLN A 226 2.32 -31.92 -14.67
CA GLN A 226 2.43 -30.57 -15.24
C GLN A 226 1.05 -29.95 -15.50
N PHE A 227 0.11 -30.68 -16.12
CA PHE A 227 -1.24 -30.17 -16.35
C PHE A 227 -2.01 -29.92 -15.04
N VAL A 228 -1.96 -30.85 -14.08
CA VAL A 228 -2.59 -30.69 -12.77
C VAL A 228 -1.95 -29.54 -12.00
N GLY A 229 -0.62 -29.41 -12.04
CA GLY A 229 0.12 -28.34 -11.39
C GLY A 229 -0.24 -26.95 -11.93
N GLN A 230 -0.30 -26.79 -13.26
CA GLN A 230 -0.75 -25.54 -13.88
C GLN A 230 -2.22 -25.23 -13.54
N GLY A 231 -3.10 -26.24 -13.48
CA GLY A 231 -4.48 -26.09 -13.02
C GLY A 231 -4.58 -25.60 -11.56
N ILE A 232 -3.80 -26.19 -10.66
CA ILE A 232 -3.72 -25.77 -9.25
C ILE A 232 -3.20 -24.34 -9.15
N ILE A 233 -2.11 -24.01 -9.86
CA ILE A 233 -1.53 -22.66 -9.89
C ILE A 233 -2.57 -21.63 -10.38
N ALA A 234 -3.31 -21.93 -11.45
CA ALA A 234 -4.35 -21.06 -11.96
C ALA A 234 -5.51 -20.85 -10.96
N ILE A 235 -5.93 -21.90 -10.25
CA ILE A 235 -6.97 -21.80 -9.21
C ILE A 235 -6.48 -20.98 -8.01
N VAL A 236 -5.27 -21.22 -7.51
CA VAL A 236 -4.69 -20.45 -6.40
C VAL A 236 -4.52 -18.98 -6.79
N SER A 237 -4.03 -18.71 -8.01
CA SER A 237 -3.86 -17.34 -8.54
C SER A 237 -5.18 -16.61 -8.85
N TYR A 238 -6.33 -17.30 -8.77
CA TYR A 238 -7.66 -16.71 -8.88
C TYR A 238 -8.30 -16.45 -7.50
N LEU A 239 -7.90 -17.22 -6.49
CA LEU A 239 -8.45 -17.15 -5.12
C LEU A 239 -7.69 -16.18 -4.20
N VAL A 240 -6.51 -15.71 -4.61
CA VAL A 240 -5.52 -15.01 -3.77
C VAL A 240 -5.08 -13.70 -4.43
#